data_AF-A0A2K5JD68-F1
#
_entry.id   AF-A0A2K5JD68-F1
#
_cell.length_a   1.000
_cell.length_b   1.000
_cell.length_c   1.000
_cell.angle_alpha   90.00
_cell.angle_beta   90.00
_cell.angle_gamma   90.00
#
_symmetry.space_group_name_H-M   'P 1'
#
loop_
_entity.id
_entity.type
_entity.pdbx_description
1 polymer ?
#
loop_
_entity_poly.entity_id
_entity_poly.type
_entity_poly.pdbx_seq_one_letter_code
_entity_poly.pdbx_strand_id
1 'polypeptide(L)'
;MSQWYELQQLDSKFLEQVHQLYDDSFPMEIRQYLAQWLEKQDWEHAANDVSFATIRFHDLLSQLDDQYSRFSLENNFLLQHNIRKSKRNLQDNFQEDPIQMSMIIYNCLKEERKILENAQRFNQAQSGNIQSTVMLDKQKELDSKVRNVKDKVMCIEHEIKSLEDLQDEYDFKCKTLQNRGSSSQNNRVVECH
;
A
#
# COMPACT_ATOMS: atom_id res chain seq x y z
N MET A 1 11.07 7.50 -14.55
CA MET A 1 10.08 6.56 -13.99
C MET A 1 10.45 5.19 -14.54
N SER A 2 10.43 4.11 -13.75
CA SER A 2 10.81 2.78 -14.26
C SER A 2 9.67 2.14 -15.05
N GLN A 3 10.01 1.28 -16.00
CA GLN A 3 9.05 0.45 -16.73
C GLN A 3 8.18 -0.37 -15.76
N TRP A 4 8.80 -0.87 -14.68
CA TRP A 4 8.08 -1.61 -13.63
C TRP A 4 6.95 -0.79 -13.00
N TYR A 5 7.20 0.50 -12.73
CA TYR A 5 6.18 1.37 -12.15
C TYR A 5 5.01 1.57 -13.11
N GLU A 6 5.29 1.74 -14.41
CA GLU A 6 4.26 1.90 -15.44
C GLU A 6 3.37 0.66 -15.55
N LEU A 7 3.95 -0.55 -15.48
CA LEU A 7 3.18 -1.80 -15.46
C LEU A 7 2.22 -1.87 -14.28
N GLN A 8 2.67 -1.45 -13.09
CA GLN A 8 1.85 -1.46 -11.87
C GLN A 8 0.65 -0.50 -11.94
N GLN A 9 0.62 0.44 -12.90
CA GLN A 9 -0.52 1.34 -13.10
C GLN A 9 -1.56 0.80 -14.10
N LEU A 10 -1.34 -0.37 -14.70
CA LEU A 10 -2.26 -0.95 -15.67
C LEU A 10 -3.51 -1.55 -15.00
N ASP A 11 -4.58 -1.71 -15.79
CA ASP A 11 -5.77 -2.42 -15.36
C ASP A 11 -5.46 -3.88 -14.97
N SER A 12 -6.28 -4.44 -14.07
CA SER A 12 -6.12 -5.79 -13.51
C SER A 12 -5.87 -6.89 -14.55
N LYS A 13 -6.54 -6.80 -15.71
CA LYS A 13 -6.37 -7.78 -16.80
C LYS A 13 -4.97 -7.79 -17.45
N PHE A 14 -4.24 -6.68 -17.38
CA PHE A 14 -2.86 -6.60 -17.87
C PHE A 14 -1.88 -6.98 -16.75
N LEU A 15 -2.20 -6.63 -15.49
CA LEU A 15 -1.45 -7.12 -14.33
C LEU A 15 -1.46 -8.65 -14.25
N GLU A 16 -2.58 -9.30 -14.60
CA GLU A 16 -2.65 -10.76 -14.70
C GLU A 16 -1.68 -11.34 -15.74
N GLN A 17 -1.49 -10.66 -16.87
CA GLN A 17 -0.48 -11.05 -17.87
C GLN A 17 0.95 -10.87 -17.34
N VAL A 18 1.18 -9.83 -16.53
CA VAL A 18 2.46 -9.65 -15.84
C VAL A 18 2.70 -10.77 -14.82
N HIS A 19 1.68 -11.19 -14.06
CA HIS A 19 1.82 -12.33 -13.14
C HIS A 19 2.21 -13.61 -13.88
N GLN A 20 1.47 -13.97 -14.94
CA GLN A 20 1.76 -15.15 -15.76
C GLN A 20 3.15 -15.15 -16.39
N LEU A 21 3.67 -13.97 -16.76
CA LEU A 21 5.03 -13.84 -17.29
C LEU A 21 6.09 -14.27 -16.27
N TYR A 22 5.84 -14.08 -14.98
CA TYR A 22 6.80 -14.28 -13.90
C TYR A 22 6.59 -15.56 -13.07
N ASP A 23 5.53 -16.34 -13.30
CA ASP A 23 5.23 -17.55 -12.53
C ASP A 23 6.39 -18.56 -12.53
N ASP A 24 7.00 -18.82 -13.70
CA ASP A 24 8.08 -19.81 -13.86
C ASP A 24 9.36 -19.26 -14.53
N SER A 25 9.42 -17.94 -14.80
CA SER A 25 10.52 -17.36 -15.59
C SER A 25 11.67 -16.83 -14.72
N PHE A 26 11.48 -15.67 -14.10
CA PHE A 26 12.48 -14.95 -13.32
C PHE A 26 11.85 -14.47 -12.00
N PRO A 27 12.57 -14.44 -10.87
CA PRO A 27 11.96 -14.05 -9.60
C PRO A 27 11.42 -12.60 -9.65
N MET A 28 10.11 -12.43 -9.48
CA MET A 28 9.44 -11.12 -9.52
C MET A 28 10.00 -10.17 -8.44
N GLU A 29 10.44 -10.70 -7.30
CA GLU A 29 11.06 -9.91 -6.25
C GLU A 29 12.33 -9.22 -6.74
N ILE A 30 13.17 -9.95 -7.48
CA ILE A 30 14.40 -9.38 -8.06
C ILE A 30 14.04 -8.36 -9.14
N ARG A 31 13.07 -8.70 -10.02
CA ARG A 31 12.57 -7.79 -11.04
C ARG A 31 12.11 -6.46 -10.45
N GLN A 32 11.40 -6.48 -9.32
CA GLN A 32 10.88 -5.31 -8.64
C GLN A 32 11.99 -4.51 -7.94
N TYR A 33 12.76 -5.14 -7.05
CA TYR A 33 13.73 -4.41 -6.21
C TYR A 33 14.91 -3.85 -7.00
N LEU A 34 15.26 -4.48 -8.11
CA LEU A 34 16.33 -4.05 -8.99
C LEU A 34 15.82 -3.46 -10.30
N ALA A 35 14.54 -3.07 -10.39
CA ALA A 35 13.90 -2.62 -11.62
C ALA A 35 14.74 -1.57 -12.39
N GLN A 36 15.14 -0.50 -11.71
CA GLN A 36 15.91 0.57 -12.33
C GLN A 36 17.30 0.13 -12.81
N TRP A 37 17.92 -0.85 -12.15
CA TRP A 37 19.22 -1.36 -12.55
C TRP A 37 19.08 -2.32 -13.73
N LEU A 38 18.12 -3.27 -13.64
CA LEU A 38 17.81 -4.22 -14.70
C LEU A 38 17.45 -3.50 -16.00
N GLU A 39 16.59 -2.49 -15.95
CA GLU A 39 16.14 -1.74 -17.13
C GLU A 39 17.26 -0.93 -17.83
N LYS A 40 18.40 -0.71 -17.15
CA LYS A 40 19.54 0.03 -17.71
C LYS A 40 20.57 -0.86 -18.41
N GLN A 41 20.54 -2.18 -18.20
CA GLN A 41 21.55 -3.06 -18.78
C GLN A 41 21.20 -3.46 -20.21
N ASP A 42 22.23 -3.69 -21.02
CA ASP A 42 22.09 -4.24 -22.36
C ASP A 42 21.98 -5.77 -22.31
N TRP A 43 20.79 -6.27 -21.95
CA TRP A 43 20.52 -7.70 -21.88
C TRP A 43 20.50 -8.37 -23.25
N GLU A 44 20.27 -7.62 -24.34
CA GLU A 44 20.33 -8.14 -25.69
C GLU A 44 21.77 -8.50 -26.06
N HIS A 45 22.72 -7.62 -25.76
CA HIS A 45 24.14 -7.93 -25.93
C HIS A 45 24.58 -9.07 -25.01
N ALA A 46 24.18 -9.04 -23.73
CA ALA A 46 24.51 -10.10 -22.77
C ALA A 46 23.96 -11.47 -23.19
N ALA A 47 22.78 -11.54 -23.80
CA ALA A 47 22.22 -12.78 -24.33
C ALA A 47 23.05 -13.41 -25.47
N ASN A 48 24.00 -12.68 -26.07
CA ASN A 48 24.81 -13.13 -27.20
C ASN A 48 26.32 -13.20 -26.90
N ASP A 49 26.77 -12.78 -25.71
CA ASP A 49 28.18 -12.74 -25.31
C ASP A 49 28.36 -13.33 -23.91
N VAL A 50 29.01 -14.50 -23.83
CA VAL A 50 29.24 -15.23 -22.56
C VAL A 50 29.99 -14.38 -21.55
N SER A 51 31.01 -13.64 -21.99
CA SER A 51 31.87 -12.85 -21.11
C SER A 51 31.08 -11.69 -20.50
N PHE A 52 30.29 -11.01 -21.32
CA PHE A 52 29.44 -9.91 -20.88
C PHE A 52 28.29 -10.41 -20.00
N ALA A 53 27.69 -11.55 -20.33
CA ALA A 53 26.68 -12.21 -19.49
C ALA A 53 27.22 -12.55 -18.11
N THR A 54 28.44 -13.09 -18.04
CA THR A 54 29.11 -13.46 -16.78
C THR A 54 29.37 -12.23 -15.91
N ILE A 55 29.85 -11.13 -16.52
CA ILE A 55 30.02 -9.84 -15.82
C ILE A 55 28.68 -9.36 -15.27
N ARG A 56 27.63 -9.33 -16.10
CA ARG A 56 26.30 -8.88 -15.68
C ARG A 56 25.65 -9.76 -14.62
N PHE A 57 25.91 -11.06 -14.66
CA PHE A 57 25.48 -11.98 -13.61
C PHE A 57 26.13 -11.64 -12.27
N HIS A 58 27.44 -11.43 -12.22
CA HIS A 58 28.11 -11.04 -10.98
C HIS A 58 27.72 -9.63 -10.52
N ASP A 59 27.51 -8.68 -11.45
CA ASP A 59 26.97 -7.36 -11.11
C ASP A 59 25.59 -7.49 -10.45
N LEU A 60 24.70 -8.33 -10.99
CA LEU A 60 23.38 -8.61 -10.42
C LEU A 60 23.48 -9.18 -9.01
N LEU A 61 24.40 -10.13 -8.77
CA LEU A 61 24.63 -10.68 -7.43
C LEU A 61 25.12 -9.59 -6.45
N SER A 62 25.98 -8.67 -6.90
CA SER A 62 26.42 -7.53 -6.10
C SER A 62 25.27 -6.57 -5.79
N GLN A 63 24.39 -6.31 -6.76
CA GLN A 63 23.19 -5.48 -6.53
C GLN A 63 22.26 -6.11 -5.48
N LEU A 64 22.16 -7.44 -5.43
CA LEU A 64 21.40 -8.13 -4.38
C LEU A 64 22.04 -7.99 -3.01
N ASP A 65 23.37 -7.95 -2.90
CA ASP A 65 24.07 -7.69 -1.64
C ASP A 65 23.83 -6.26 -1.13
N ASP A 66 23.80 -5.29 -2.05
CA ASP A 66 23.45 -3.90 -1.72
C ASP A 66 22.00 -3.80 -1.22
N GLN A 67 21.05 -4.47 -1.88
CA GLN A 67 19.64 -4.51 -1.43
C GLN A 67 19.49 -5.21 -0.08
N TYR A 68 20.19 -6.33 0.13
CA TYR A 68 20.21 -7.02 1.42
C TYR A 68 20.69 -6.09 2.54
N SER A 69 21.73 -5.31 2.29
CA SER A 69 22.25 -4.33 3.24
C SER A 69 21.22 -3.24 3.57
N ARG A 70 20.46 -2.76 2.57
CA ARG A 70 19.36 -1.80 2.79
C ARG A 70 18.25 -2.40 3.66
N PHE A 71 17.79 -3.61 3.37
CA PHE A 71 16.79 -4.30 4.19
C PHE A 71 17.29 -4.65 5.60
N SER A 72 18.60 -4.77 5.78
CA SER A 72 19.23 -4.94 7.09
C SER A 72 19.12 -3.66 7.92
N LEU A 73 19.35 -2.49 7.32
CA LEU A 73 19.17 -1.19 7.99
C LEU A 73 17.71 -0.94 8.40
N GLU A 74 16.77 -1.40 7.58
CA GLU A 74 15.33 -1.30 7.85
C GLU A 74 14.81 -2.37 8.83
N ASN A 75 15.67 -3.28 9.30
CA ASN A 75 15.29 -4.45 10.12
C ASN A 75 14.19 -5.31 9.47
N ASN A 76 14.12 -5.36 8.14
CA ASN A 76 13.10 -6.11 7.42
C ASN A 76 13.52 -7.58 7.24
N PHE A 77 13.27 -8.39 8.27
CA PHE A 77 13.66 -9.80 8.31
C PHE A 77 13.12 -10.62 7.13
N LEU A 78 11.86 -10.38 6.73
CA LEU A 78 11.23 -11.11 5.63
C LEU A 78 11.93 -10.82 4.29
N LEU A 79 12.18 -9.55 3.99
CA LEU A 79 12.83 -9.17 2.73
C LEU A 79 14.30 -9.60 2.68
N GLN A 80 15.02 -9.54 3.81
CA GLN A 80 16.37 -10.10 3.91
C GLN A 80 16.38 -11.60 3.60
N HIS A 81 15.47 -12.37 4.20
CA HIS A 81 15.34 -13.80 3.95
C HIS A 81 15.04 -14.08 2.47
N ASN A 82 14.09 -13.34 1.89
CA ASN A 82 13.69 -13.51 0.50
C ASN A 82 14.83 -13.19 -0.47
N ILE A 83 15.51 -12.05 -0.33
CA ILE A 83 16.69 -11.71 -1.16
C ILE A 83 17.78 -12.77 -1.03
N ARG A 84 18.07 -13.25 0.18
CA ARG A 84 19.08 -14.29 0.40
C ARG A 84 18.70 -15.62 -0.26
N LYS A 85 17.41 -15.96 -0.29
CA LYS A 85 16.90 -17.14 -1.01
C LYS A 85 16.99 -16.95 -2.52
N SER A 86 16.51 -15.82 -3.04
CA SER A 86 16.52 -15.54 -4.48
C SER A 86 17.94 -15.45 -5.05
N LYS A 87 18.89 -14.88 -4.29
CA LYS A 87 20.31 -14.89 -4.67
C LYS A 87 20.86 -16.30 -4.82
N ARG A 88 20.60 -17.19 -3.84
CA ARG A 88 21.01 -18.60 -3.90
C ARG A 88 20.41 -19.30 -5.12
N ASN A 89 19.11 -19.15 -5.34
CA ASN A 89 18.43 -19.74 -6.49
C ASN A 89 19.03 -19.26 -7.82
N LEU A 90 19.39 -17.97 -7.94
CA LEU A 90 20.07 -17.47 -9.14
C LEU A 90 21.43 -18.12 -9.34
N GLN A 91 22.21 -18.30 -8.27
CA GLN A 91 23.50 -18.97 -8.34
C GLN A 91 23.34 -20.44 -8.78
N ASP A 92 22.46 -21.17 -8.12
CA ASP A 92 22.25 -22.59 -8.40
C ASP A 92 21.76 -22.84 -9.84
N ASN A 93 20.97 -21.92 -10.40
CA ASN A 93 20.35 -22.10 -11.72
C ASN A 93 21.17 -21.51 -12.88
N PHE A 94 21.96 -20.46 -12.67
CA PHE A 94 22.54 -19.68 -13.77
C PHE A 94 24.05 -19.42 -13.66
N GLN A 95 24.71 -19.85 -12.58
CA GLN A 95 26.15 -19.61 -12.44
C GLN A 95 26.96 -20.31 -13.55
N GLU A 96 26.52 -21.50 -13.97
CA GLU A 96 27.18 -22.26 -15.04
C GLU A 96 26.74 -21.82 -16.46
N ASP A 97 25.56 -21.19 -16.58
CA ASP A 97 25.06 -20.63 -17.84
C ASP A 97 24.43 -19.22 -17.66
N PRO A 98 25.26 -18.17 -17.53
CA PRO A 98 24.79 -16.78 -17.41
C PRO A 98 24.07 -16.26 -18.66
N ILE A 99 24.29 -16.87 -19.83
CA ILE A 99 23.62 -16.47 -21.08
C ILE A 99 22.13 -16.75 -20.96
N GLN A 100 21.74 -17.94 -20.47
CA GLN A 100 20.33 -18.29 -20.30
C GLN A 100 19.60 -17.27 -19.41
N MET A 101 20.22 -16.82 -18.32
CA MET A 101 19.64 -15.78 -17.47
C MET A 101 19.45 -14.47 -18.24
N SER A 102 20.47 -14.06 -19.01
CA SER A 102 20.42 -12.83 -19.81
C SER A 102 19.30 -12.88 -20.85
N MET A 103 19.10 -14.03 -21.51
CA MET A 103 17.98 -14.27 -22.42
C MET A 103 16.63 -14.16 -21.71
N ILE A 104 16.48 -14.77 -20.53
CA ILE A 104 15.25 -14.71 -19.74
C ILE A 104 14.92 -13.25 -19.38
N ILE A 105 15.88 -12.51 -18.82
CA ILE A 105 15.67 -11.10 -18.43
C ILE A 105 15.31 -10.25 -19.66
N TYR A 106 16.04 -10.41 -20.76
CA TYR A 106 15.75 -9.71 -22.02
C TYR A 106 14.31 -9.97 -22.49
N ASN A 107 13.90 -11.25 -22.53
CA ASN A 107 12.57 -11.65 -22.96
C ASN A 107 11.49 -11.11 -22.03
N CYS A 108 11.67 -11.19 -20.71
CA CYS A 108 10.72 -10.63 -19.75
C CYS A 108 10.53 -9.12 -19.98
N LEU A 109 11.61 -8.34 -20.05
CA LEU A 109 11.52 -6.89 -20.28
C LEU A 109 10.88 -6.56 -21.64
N LYS A 110 11.09 -7.41 -22.65
CA LYS A 110 10.49 -7.27 -23.97
C LYS A 110 9.00 -7.58 -23.98
N GLU A 111 8.56 -8.64 -23.31
CA GLU A 111 7.14 -8.96 -23.15
C GLU A 111 6.42 -7.91 -22.32
N GLU A 112 7.06 -7.38 -21.27
CA GLU A 112 6.53 -6.23 -20.52
C GLU A 112 6.25 -5.01 -21.41
N ARG A 113 7.15 -4.68 -22.36
CA ARG A 113 6.91 -3.59 -23.32
C ARG A 113 5.70 -3.87 -24.20
N LYS A 114 5.53 -5.11 -24.66
CA LYS A 114 4.34 -5.50 -25.43
C LYS A 114 3.06 -5.38 -24.61
N ILE A 115 3.09 -5.76 -23.33
CA ILE A 115 1.93 -5.59 -22.43
C ILE A 115 1.57 -4.10 -22.32
N LEU A 116 2.55 -3.22 -22.11
CA LEU A 116 2.34 -1.77 -22.06
C LEU A 116 1.75 -1.23 -23.38
N GLU A 117 2.31 -1.61 -24.52
CA GLU A 117 1.81 -1.20 -25.84
C GLU A 117 0.37 -1.69 -26.08
N ASN A 118 0.07 -2.93 -25.71
CA ASN A 118 -1.27 -3.49 -25.81
C ASN A 118 -2.28 -2.76 -24.92
N ALA A 119 -1.87 -2.37 -23.70
CA ALA A 119 -2.68 -1.58 -22.81
C ALA A 119 -2.98 -0.18 -23.35
N GLN A 120 -1.98 0.49 -23.92
CA GLN A 120 -2.17 1.78 -24.57
C GLN A 120 -3.15 1.69 -25.74
N ARG A 121 -3.00 0.69 -26.61
CA ARG A 121 -3.92 0.45 -27.74
C ARG A 121 -5.34 0.14 -27.26
N PHE A 122 -5.47 -0.66 -26.20
CA PHE A 122 -6.76 -0.97 -25.62
C PHE A 122 -7.46 0.29 -25.09
N ASN A 123 -6.76 1.14 -24.36
CA ASN A 123 -7.31 2.38 -23.82
C ASN A 123 -7.73 3.35 -24.93
N GLN A 124 -6.95 3.46 -26.00
CA GLN A 124 -7.33 4.25 -27.17
C GLN A 124 -8.63 3.73 -27.81
N ALA A 125 -8.76 2.41 -27.98
CA ALA A 125 -9.97 1.77 -28.52
C ALA A 125 -11.18 1.86 -27.57
N GLN A 126 -10.96 1.96 -26.25
CA GLN A 126 -12.02 2.01 -25.24
C GLN A 126 -12.51 3.42 -24.87
N SER A 127 -12.01 4.47 -25.54
CA SER A 127 -12.45 5.88 -25.34
C SER A 127 -13.96 6.13 -25.58
N GLY A 128 -14.77 5.10 -25.79
CA GLY A 128 -16.23 5.13 -25.88
C GLY A 128 -17.00 4.30 -24.83
N ASN A 129 -16.37 3.69 -23.81
CA ASN A 129 -17.11 2.81 -22.87
C ASN A 129 -16.85 3.11 -21.37
N ILE A 130 -17.82 3.79 -20.75
CA ILE A 130 -17.78 4.47 -19.44
C ILE A 130 -18.04 3.53 -18.24
N GLN A 131 -18.21 2.22 -18.46
CA GLN A 131 -18.87 1.36 -17.47
C GLN A 131 -18.05 1.06 -16.20
N SER A 132 -16.72 1.09 -16.25
CA SER A 132 -15.88 0.68 -15.10
C SER A 132 -15.78 1.75 -13.99
N THR A 133 -15.88 3.04 -14.34
CA THR A 133 -15.73 4.17 -13.41
C THR A 133 -16.89 4.25 -12.39
N VAL A 134 -18.09 3.81 -12.79
CA VAL A 134 -19.33 3.99 -12.01
C VAL A 134 -19.35 3.20 -10.70
N MET A 135 -18.72 2.02 -10.63
CA MET A 135 -18.71 1.21 -9.40
C MET A 135 -17.74 1.75 -8.34
N LEU A 136 -16.55 2.19 -8.76
CA LEU A 136 -15.54 2.78 -7.88
C LEU A 136 -16.03 4.10 -7.27
N ASP A 137 -16.75 4.90 -8.05
CA ASP A 137 -17.34 6.15 -7.56
C ASP A 137 -18.47 5.89 -6.55
N LYS A 138 -19.32 4.88 -6.78
CA LYS A 138 -20.36 4.49 -5.81
C LYS A 138 -19.77 3.98 -4.49
N GLN A 139 -18.66 3.23 -4.53
CA GLN A 139 -17.99 2.77 -3.32
C GLN A 139 -17.39 3.95 -2.54
N LYS A 140 -16.71 4.88 -3.22
CA LYS A 140 -16.17 6.10 -2.59
C LYS A 140 -17.26 6.98 -1.97
N GLU A 141 -18.40 7.11 -2.66
CA GLU A 141 -19.54 7.86 -2.15
C GLU A 141 -20.12 7.20 -0.90
N LEU A 142 -20.25 5.87 -0.88
CA LEU A 142 -20.72 5.13 0.29
C LEU A 142 -19.77 5.29 1.48
N ASP A 143 -18.46 5.14 1.26
CA ASP A 143 -17.45 5.32 2.30
C ASP A 143 -17.47 6.75 2.89
N SER A 144 -17.71 7.75 2.03
CA SER A 144 -17.90 9.15 2.46
C SER A 144 -19.15 9.33 3.32
N LYS A 145 -20.28 8.74 2.93
CA LYS A 145 -21.53 8.77 3.70
C LYS A 145 -21.37 8.09 5.05
N VAL A 146 -20.72 6.92 5.11
CA VAL A 146 -20.44 6.19 6.36
C VAL A 146 -19.58 7.04 7.30
N ARG A 147 -18.53 7.69 6.77
CA ARG A 147 -17.69 8.59 7.56
C ARG A 147 -18.48 9.76 8.14
N ASN A 148 -19.31 10.41 7.33
CA ASN A 148 -20.16 11.51 7.78
C ASN A 148 -21.16 11.08 8.87
N VAL A 149 -21.75 9.88 8.77
CA VAL A 149 -22.62 9.34 9.83
C VAL A 149 -21.84 9.15 11.13
N LYS A 150 -20.64 8.55 11.05
CA LYS A 150 -19.76 8.39 12.22
C LYS A 150 -19.45 9.74 12.89
N ASP A 151 -19.07 10.74 12.10
CA ASP A 151 -18.71 12.05 12.62
C ASP A 151 -19.90 12.75 13.30
N LYS A 152 -21.10 12.64 12.72
CA LYS A 152 -22.33 13.17 13.33
C LYS A 152 -22.69 12.46 14.63
N VAL A 153 -22.56 11.13 14.68
CA VAL A 153 -22.80 10.37 15.92
C VAL A 153 -21.84 10.80 17.02
N MET A 154 -20.56 10.99 16.71
CA MET A 154 -19.57 11.49 17.68
C MET A 154 -19.89 12.93 18.14
N CYS A 155 -20.36 13.79 17.24
CA CYS A 155 -20.77 15.15 17.60
C CYS A 155 -21.96 15.13 18.57
N ILE A 156 -23.00 14.34 18.27
CA ILE A 156 -24.17 14.19 19.13
C ILE A 156 -23.78 13.60 20.49
N GLU A 157 -22.88 12.60 20.52
CA GLU A 157 -22.39 12.03 21.78
C GLU A 157 -21.69 13.09 22.65
N HIS A 158 -20.94 14.02 22.04
CA HIS A 158 -20.29 15.12 22.74
C HIS A 158 -21.29 16.15 23.29
N GLU A 159 -22.32 16.47 22.50
CA GLU A 159 -23.42 17.34 22.94
C GLU A 159 -24.22 16.72 24.08
N ILE A 160 -24.50 15.42 24.04
CA ILE A 160 -25.18 14.70 25.13
C ILE A 160 -24.39 14.83 26.44
N LYS A 161 -23.07 14.60 26.43
CA LYS A 161 -22.23 14.75 27.63
C LYS A 161 -22.27 16.18 28.17
N SER A 162 -22.22 17.17 27.29
CA SER A 162 -22.30 18.59 27.69
C SER A 162 -23.67 18.93 28.30
N LEU A 163 -24.75 18.33 27.80
CA LEU A 163 -26.09 18.50 28.34
C LEU A 163 -26.26 17.80 29.70
N GLU A 164 -25.67 16.60 29.87
CA GLU A 164 -25.63 15.89 31.15
C GLU A 164 -24.92 16.73 32.22
N ASP A 165 -23.73 17.28 31.91
CA ASP A 165 -22.98 18.15 32.82
C ASP A 165 -23.79 19.39 33.25
N LEU A 166 -24.49 20.02 32.31
CA LEU A 166 -25.32 21.20 32.58
C LEU A 166 -26.53 20.84 33.46
N GLN A 167 -27.13 19.67 33.24
CA GLN A 167 -28.25 19.19 34.05
C GLN A 167 -27.80 18.89 35.49
N ASP A 168 -26.63 18.29 35.68
CA ASP A 168 -26.04 18.05 36.99
C ASP A 168 -25.72 19.35 37.73
N GLU A 169 -25.18 20.36 37.04
CA GLU A 169 -24.95 21.68 37.62
C GLU A 169 -26.26 22.36 38.05
N TYR A 170 -27.29 22.29 37.20
CA TYR A 170 -28.61 22.84 37.49
C TYR A 170 -29.24 22.18 38.72
N ASP A 171 -29.24 20.84 38.77
CA ASP A 171 -29.76 20.08 39.91
C ASP A 171 -29.00 20.41 41.21
N PHE A 172 -27.67 20.49 41.15
CA PHE A 172 -26.84 20.91 42.28
C PHE A 172 -27.22 22.30 42.80
N LYS A 173 -27.44 23.26 41.90
CA LYS A 173 -27.85 24.62 42.25
C LYS A 173 -29.25 24.66 42.88
N CYS A 174 -30.21 23.93 42.33
CA CYS A 174 -31.56 23.81 42.87
C CYS A 174 -31.57 23.20 44.27
N LYS A 175 -30.87 22.06 44.47
CA LYS A 175 -30.73 21.41 45.79
C LYS A 175 -30.06 22.35 46.81
N THR A 176 -29.04 23.09 46.39
CA THR A 176 -28.36 24.07 47.26
C THR A 176 -29.29 25.20 47.71
N LEU A 177 -30.12 25.74 46.80
CA LEU A 177 -31.08 26.80 47.12
C LEU A 177 -32.21 26.31 48.04
N GLN A 178 -32.76 25.11 47.81
CA GLN A 178 -33.78 24.52 48.67
C GLN A 178 -33.26 24.26 50.10
N ASN A 179 -32.02 23.78 50.22
CA ASN A 179 -31.39 23.59 51.53
C ASN A 179 -31.14 24.90 52.29
N ARG A 180 -30.90 26.02 51.60
CA ARG A 180 -30.80 27.35 52.24
C ARG A 180 -32.14 27.90 52.71
N GLY A 181 -33.22 27.69 51.94
CA GLY A 181 -34.58 28.09 52.33
C GLY A 181 -35.13 27.31 53.52
N SER A 182 -34.79 26.02 53.62
CA SER A 182 -35.19 25.13 54.71
C SER A 182 -34.57 25.52 56.06
N SER A 183 -33.35 26.06 56.05
CA SER A 183 -32.67 26.55 57.27
C SER A 183 -33.25 27.85 57.82
N SER A 184 -33.98 28.65 57.02
CA SER A 184 -34.62 29.89 57.48
C SER A 184 -36.03 29.69 58.05
N GLN A 185 -36.69 28.57 57.79
CA GLN A 185 -38.00 28.25 58.37
C GLN A 185 -37.93 27.60 59.76
N ASN A 186 -36.78 27.01 60.14
CA ASN A 186 -36.63 26.37 61.46
C ASN A 186 -36.37 27.34 62.63
N ASN A 187 -36.21 28.65 62.39
CA ASN A 187 -35.93 29.65 63.43
C ASN A 187 -37.10 30.62 63.73
N ARG A 188 -38.32 30.35 63.25
CA ARG A 188 -39.47 31.26 63.43
C ARG A 188 -40.66 30.73 64.24
N VAL A 189 -40.55 29.58 64.90
CA VAL A 189 -41.66 29.02 65.68
C VAL A 189 -41.20 28.53 67.05
N VAL A 190 -40.73 29.43 67.92
CA VAL A 190 -40.81 29.24 69.39
C VAL A 190 -40.86 30.61 70.09
N GLU A 191 -41.99 31.30 70.05
CA GLU A 191 -42.34 32.30 71.05
C GLU A 191 -43.86 32.46 71.07
N CYS A 192 -44.52 31.84 72.05
CA CYS A 192 -45.79 32.27 72.68
C CYS A 192 -46.29 31.17 73.62
N HIS A 193 -46.01 31.35 74.92
CA HIS A 193 -46.87 31.18 76.11
C HIS A 193 -46.03 30.80 77.34
#